data_AF-A0A8C5SIE6-F1
#
_entry.id   AF-A0A8C5SIE6-F1
#
_cell.length_a   1.000
_cell.length_b   1.000
_cell.length_c   1.000
_cell.angle_alpha   90.00
_cell.angle_beta   90.00
_cell.angle_gamma   90.00
#
_symmetry.space_group_name_H-M   'P 1'
#
loop_
_entity.id
_entity.type
_entity.pdbx_description
1 polymer ?
#
loop_
_entity_poly.entity_id
_entity_poly.type
_entity_poly.pdbx_seq_one_letter_code
_entity_poly.pdbx_strand_id
1 'polypeptide(L)'
;MDHSWYHGPVSRNAAEYLLSSGINGSFLVRESESSPGQRSISLRYEGRVYHYRINTASDGKVSWVQAVEAAHKRVRRARKREEKLQTRLNISHLFFQSLISNSYQGRSRT
;
A
#
# COMPACT_ATOMS: atom_id res chain seq x y z
N MET A 1 8.31 -29.13 6.22
CA MET A 1 7.99 -28.13 7.26
C MET A 1 6.85 -27.28 6.75
N ASP A 2 5.64 -27.59 7.20
CA ASP A 2 4.42 -26.90 6.79
C ASP A 2 4.29 -25.63 7.62
N HIS A 3 4.69 -24.50 7.07
CA HIS A 3 4.60 -23.23 7.77
C HIS A 3 3.21 -22.65 7.47
N SER A 4 2.45 -22.27 8.50
CA SER A 4 1.06 -21.77 8.37
C SER A 4 0.89 -20.52 7.49
N TRP A 5 2.00 -19.88 7.11
CA TRP A 5 2.05 -18.72 6.22
C TRP A 5 2.45 -19.06 4.78
N TYR A 6 2.88 -20.29 4.50
CA TYR A 6 3.25 -20.75 3.16
C TYR A 6 2.11 -21.55 2.54
N HIS A 7 1.56 -21.07 1.44
CA HIS A 7 0.40 -21.68 0.80
C HIS A 7 0.76 -22.40 -0.52
N GLY A 8 2.05 -22.51 -0.86
CA GLY A 8 2.49 -23.16 -2.11
C GLY A 8 2.03 -22.41 -3.37
N PRO A 9 1.62 -23.11 -4.44
CA PRO A 9 1.23 -22.52 -5.72
C PRO A 9 -0.16 -21.89 -5.67
N VAL A 10 -0.28 -20.76 -4.97
CA VAL A 10 -1.49 -19.94 -4.94
C VAL A 10 -1.39 -18.82 -5.97
N SER A 11 -2.44 -18.66 -6.76
CA SER A 11 -2.52 -17.61 -7.77
C SER A 11 -2.60 -16.22 -7.15
N ARG A 12 -2.29 -15.20 -7.94
CA ARG A 12 -2.43 -13.81 -7.46
C ARG A 12 -3.86 -13.52 -7.00
N ASN A 13 -4.84 -13.90 -7.81
CA ASN A 13 -6.26 -13.67 -7.55
C ASN A 13 -6.76 -14.51 -6.38
N ALA A 14 -6.33 -15.77 -6.26
CA ALA A 14 -6.67 -16.61 -5.12
C ALA A 14 -6.11 -16.04 -3.80
N ALA A 15 -4.90 -15.47 -3.83
CA ALA A 15 -4.35 -14.78 -2.67
C ALA A 15 -5.16 -13.52 -2.29
N GLU A 16 -5.62 -12.74 -3.27
CA GLU A 16 -6.51 -11.60 -3.02
C GLU A 16 -7.83 -12.06 -2.39
N TYR A 17 -8.42 -13.15 -2.89
CA TYR A 17 -9.65 -13.75 -2.33
C TYR A 17 -9.45 -14.26 -0.90
N LEU A 18 -8.39 -15.03 -0.63
CA LEU A 18 -8.07 -15.53 0.72
C LEU A 18 -7.84 -14.40 1.72
N LEU A 19 -7.21 -13.32 1.27
CA LEU A 19 -6.98 -12.14 2.10
C LEU A 19 -8.22 -11.24 2.21
N SER A 20 -9.25 -11.40 1.38
CA SER A 20 -10.46 -10.56 1.36
C SER A 20 -11.32 -10.66 2.62
N SER A 21 -11.17 -11.73 3.39
CA SER A 21 -11.79 -11.90 4.72
C SER A 21 -10.81 -11.66 5.88
N GLY A 22 -9.51 -11.46 5.59
CA GLY A 22 -8.48 -11.23 6.60
C GLY A 22 -8.55 -9.86 7.28
N ILE A 23 -7.80 -9.68 8.36
CA ILE A 23 -7.66 -8.38 9.03
C ILE A 23 -6.51 -7.57 8.41
N ASN A 24 -6.40 -6.30 8.80
CA ASN A 24 -5.25 -5.47 8.43
C ASN A 24 -3.96 -6.14 8.93
N GLY A 25 -3.00 -6.39 8.04
CA GLY A 25 -1.76 -7.10 8.35
C GLY A 25 -1.78 -8.60 8.05
N SER A 26 -2.93 -9.20 7.68
CA SER A 26 -2.97 -10.59 7.20
C SER A 26 -2.10 -10.76 5.96
N PHE A 27 -1.30 -11.81 5.91
CA PHE A 27 -0.39 -12.07 4.80
C PHE A 27 -0.26 -13.57 4.51
N LEU A 28 0.23 -13.88 3.31
CA LEU A 28 0.63 -15.22 2.91
C LEU A 28 1.80 -15.17 1.94
N VAL A 29 2.56 -16.26 1.90
CA VAL A 29 3.62 -16.52 0.92
C VAL A 29 3.10 -17.53 -0.09
N ARG A 30 3.31 -17.22 -1.37
CA ARG A 30 2.91 -18.06 -2.50
C ARG A 30 4.03 -18.17 -3.52
N GLU A 31 4.03 -19.26 -4.29
CA GLU A 31 4.86 -19.39 -5.47
C GLU A 31 4.33 -18.49 -6.60
N SER A 32 5.23 -17.96 -7.42
CA SER A 32 4.88 -17.09 -8.52
C SER A 32 4.50 -17.91 -9.74
N GLU A 33 3.21 -17.87 -10.13
CA GLU A 33 2.73 -18.52 -11.36
C GLU A 33 3.48 -18.06 -12.62
N SER A 34 3.82 -16.76 -12.70
CA SER A 34 4.50 -16.19 -13.87
C SER A 34 6.00 -16.50 -13.94
N SER A 35 6.58 -17.07 -12.87
CA SER A 35 8.03 -17.16 -12.71
C SER A 35 8.37 -18.36 -11.81
N PRO A 36 8.54 -19.56 -12.39
CA PRO A 36 8.89 -20.76 -11.64
C PRO A 36 10.13 -20.54 -10.77
N GLY A 37 10.07 -20.99 -9.50
CA GLY A 37 11.14 -20.81 -8.52
C GLY A 37 11.16 -19.46 -7.79
N GLN A 38 10.35 -18.47 -8.23
CA GLN A 38 10.20 -17.20 -7.52
C GLN A 38 9.05 -17.28 -6.51
N ARG A 39 9.22 -16.61 -5.36
CA ARG A 39 8.17 -16.51 -4.33
C ARG A 39 7.65 -15.07 -4.25
N SER A 40 6.41 -14.94 -3.79
CA SER A 40 5.78 -13.64 -3.55
C SER A 40 5.07 -13.60 -2.21
N ILE A 41 5.11 -12.45 -1.55
CA ILE A 41 4.31 -12.14 -0.36
C ILE A 41 3.07 -11.39 -0.82
N SER A 42 1.90 -11.83 -0.39
CA SER A 42 0.66 -11.07 -0.52
C SER A 42 0.23 -10.59 0.86
N LEU A 43 0.00 -9.28 1.02
CA LEU A 43 -0.28 -8.62 2.30
C LEU A 43 -1.55 -7.78 2.17
N ARG A 44 -2.51 -7.98 3.07
CA ARG A 44 -3.65 -7.08 3.22
C ARG A 44 -3.26 -5.87 4.06
N TYR A 45 -3.47 -4.68 3.52
CA TYR A 45 -3.35 -3.44 4.26
C TYR A 45 -4.40 -2.41 3.82
N GLU A 46 -5.13 -1.82 4.76
CA GLU A 46 -6.15 -0.77 4.53
C GLU A 46 -7.15 -1.11 3.39
N GLY A 47 -7.68 -2.35 3.42
CA GLY A 47 -8.67 -2.81 2.43
C GLY A 47 -8.10 -3.14 1.04
N ARG A 48 -6.78 -3.06 0.87
CA ARG A 48 -6.08 -3.41 -0.37
C ARG A 48 -5.12 -4.57 -0.15
N VAL A 49 -4.85 -5.35 -1.19
CA VAL A 49 -3.84 -6.40 -1.15
C VAL A 49 -2.62 -5.96 -1.96
N TYR A 50 -1.46 -6.04 -1.34
CA TYR A 50 -0.16 -5.71 -1.93
C TYR A 50 0.62 -6.98 -2.21
N HIS A 51 1.29 -7.05 -3.37
CA HIS A 51 2.13 -8.19 -3.72
C HIS A 51 3.60 -7.76 -3.84
N TYR A 52 4.47 -8.46 -3.13
CA TYR A 52 5.91 -8.22 -3.13
C TYR A 52 6.63 -9.46 -3.64
N ARG A 53 7.39 -9.31 -4.72
CA ARG A 53 8.30 -10.36 -5.17
C ARG A 53 9.46 -10.52 -4.19
N ILE A 54 9.76 -11.76 -3.84
CA ILE A 54 10.91 -12.11 -3.03
C ILE A 54 12.05 -12.41 -3.99
N ASN A 55 13.05 -11.53 -4.01
CA ASN A 55 14.26 -11.77 -4.78
C ASN A 55 15.23 -12.55 -3.89
N THR A 56 15.46 -13.82 -4.20
CA THR A 56 16.51 -14.62 -3.55
C THR A 56 17.85 -14.16 -4.10
N ALA A 57 18.74 -13.68 -3.24
CA ALA A 57 20.14 -13.53 -3.62
C ALA A 57 20.73 -14.91 -3.98
N SER A 58 21.83 -14.91 -4.73
CA SER A 58 22.50 -16.13 -5.22
C SER A 58 22.96 -17.09 -4.12
N ASP A 59 22.99 -16.65 -2.86
CA ASP A 59 23.28 -17.48 -1.68
C ASP A 59 22.06 -18.23 -1.12
N GLY A 60 20.89 -18.11 -1.77
CA GLY A 60 19.65 -18.76 -1.33
C GLY A 60 19.05 -18.16 -0.06
N LYS A 61 19.66 -17.12 0.52
CA LYS A 61 19.11 -16.43 1.68
C LYS A 61 18.02 -15.47 1.22
N VAL A 62 16.78 -15.91 1.43
CA VAL A 62 15.66 -14.98 1.47
C VAL A 62 15.82 -14.11 2.72
N SER A 63 16.29 -12.86 2.56
CA SER A 63 16.21 -11.90 3.65
C SER A 63 14.77 -11.42 3.79
N TRP A 64 13.94 -12.22 4.47
CA TRP A 64 12.57 -11.90 4.81
C TRP A 64 12.44 -10.52 5.48
N VAL A 65 13.45 -10.16 6.27
CA VAL A 65 13.57 -8.85 6.91
C VAL A 65 13.60 -7.73 5.87
N GLN A 66 14.41 -7.84 4.81
CA GLN A 66 14.48 -6.82 3.76
C GLN A 66 13.18 -6.69 2.97
N ALA A 67 12.51 -7.81 2.69
CA ALA A 67 11.22 -7.80 1.98
C ALA A 67 10.13 -7.10 2.81
N VAL A 68 10.04 -7.41 4.11
CA VAL A 68 9.10 -6.79 5.05
C VAL A 68 9.42 -5.31 5.24
N GLU A 69 10.70 -4.95 5.41
CA GLU A 69 11.12 -3.54 5.51
C GLU A 69 10.79 -2.74 4.25
N ALA A 70 11.01 -3.31 3.07
CA ALA A 70 10.68 -2.68 1.80
C ALA A 70 9.17 -2.47 1.64
N ALA A 71 8.35 -3.45 2.02
CA ALA A 71 6.90 -3.34 2.06
C ALA A 71 6.46 -2.22 3.01
N HIS A 72 6.97 -2.23 4.24
CA HIS A 72 6.66 -1.23 5.27
C HIS A 72 7.07 0.19 4.84
N LYS A 73 8.24 0.35 4.19
CA LYS A 73 8.71 1.63 3.66
C LYS A 73 7.81 2.14 2.52
N ARG A 74 7.27 1.25 1.68
CA ARG A 74 6.34 1.62 0.60
C ARG A 74 4.99 2.08 1.14
N VAL A 75 4.43 1.38 2.12
CA VAL A 75 3.19 1.78 2.80
C VAL A 75 3.34 3.15 3.47
N ARG A 76 4.43 3.37 4.23
CA ARG A 76 4.70 4.67 4.87
C ARG A 76 4.80 5.83 3.87
N ARG A 77 5.42 5.58 2.70
CA ARG A 77 5.52 6.59 1.63
C ARG A 77 4.18 6.89 0.98
N ALA A 78 3.32 5.88 0.78
CA ALA A 78 1.98 6.07 0.26
C ALA A 78 1.14 6.95 1.20
N ARG A 79 1.15 6.64 2.51
CA ARG A 79 0.45 7.43 3.53
C ARG A 79 0.91 8.89 3.55
N LYS A 80 2.22 9.14 3.54
CA LYS A 80 2.77 10.52 3.57
C LYS A 80 2.44 11.33 2.31
N ARG A 81 2.26 10.67 1.16
CA ARG A 81 1.83 11.33 -0.09
C ARG A 81 0.37 11.76 -0.01
N GLU A 82 -0.49 10.88 0.53
CA GLU A 82 -1.91 11.16 0.74
C GLU A 82 -2.10 12.34 1.70
N GLU A 83 -1.43 12.32 2.86
CA GLU A 83 -1.46 13.44 3.83
C GLU A 83 -1.03 14.76 3.17
N LYS A 84 0.00 14.75 2.34
CA LYS A 84 0.48 15.94 1.63
C LYS A 84 -0.52 16.44 0.58
N LEU A 85 -1.19 15.53 -0.13
CA LEU A 85 -2.24 15.87 -1.09
C LEU A 85 -3.44 16.51 -0.37
N GLN A 86 -3.88 15.92 0.75
CA GLN A 86 -4.97 16.45 1.55
C GLN A 86 -4.67 17.84 2.11
N THR A 87 -3.46 18.07 2.61
CA THR A 87 -3.04 19.40 3.09
C THR A 87 -3.02 20.43 1.96
N ARG A 88 -2.54 20.06 0.77
CA ARG A 88 -2.54 20.98 -0.39
C ARG A 88 -3.95 21.34 -0.82
N LEU A 89 -4.87 20.36 -0.87
CA LEU A 89 -6.28 20.59 -1.20
C LEU A 89 -6.95 21.51 -0.17
N ASN A 90 -6.70 21.29 1.13
CA ASN A 90 -7.24 22.12 2.20
C ASN A 90 -6.75 23.57 2.11
N ILE A 91 -5.46 23.80 1.84
CA ILE A 91 -4.91 25.15 1.68
C ILE A 91 -5.53 25.85 0.46
N SER A 92 -5.64 25.16 -0.67
CA SER A 92 -6.30 25.70 -1.87
C SER A 92 -7.76 26.06 -1.61
N HIS A 93 -8.49 25.22 -0.85
CA HIS A 93 -9.87 25.49 -0.49
C HIS A 93 -10.01 26.73 0.41
N LEU A 94 -9.17 26.86 1.43
CA LEU A 94 -9.15 28.03 2.33
C LEU A 94 -8.81 29.33 1.58
N PHE A 95 -7.86 29.28 0.64
CA PHE A 95 -7.52 30.43 -0.19
C PHE A 95 -8.69 30.85 -1.07
N PHE A 96 -9.38 29.90 -1.70
CA PHE A 96 -10.56 30.16 -2.51
C PHE A 96 -11.72 30.76 -1.69
N GLN A 97 -11.99 30.23 -0.50
CA GLN A 97 -13.00 30.80 0.42
C GLN A 97 -12.65 32.24 0.84
N SER A 98 -11.37 32.53 1.08
CA SER A 98 -10.89 33.88 1.41
C SER A 98 -11.06 34.86 0.24
N LEU A 99 -10.76 34.43 -1.00
CA LEU A 99 -11.00 35.25 -2.20
C LEU A 99 -12.48 35.58 -2.38
N ILE A 100 -13.35 34.58 -2.19
CA ILE A 100 -14.80 34.76 -2.22
C ILE A 100 -15.23 35.76 -1.15
N SER A 101 -14.83 35.57 0.11
CA SER A 101 -15.21 36.47 1.22
C SER A 101 -14.75 37.92 1.01
N ASN A 102 -13.52 38.12 0.55
CA ASN A 102 -12.98 39.45 0.25
C ASN A 102 -13.71 40.13 -0.92
N SER A 103 -14.17 39.36 -1.92
CA SER A 103 -14.95 39.88 -3.04
C SER A 103 -16.35 40.38 -2.62
N TYR A 104 -16.93 39.82 -1.56
CA TYR A 104 -18.21 40.29 -1.01
C TYR A 104 -18.06 41.54 -0.12
N GLN A 105 -16.99 41.65 0.66
CA GLN A 105 -16.75 42.81 1.52
C GLN A 105 -16.32 44.08 0.75
N GLY A 106 -15.69 43.93 -0.43
CA GLY A 106 -15.27 45.05 -1.27
C GLY A 106 -16.39 45.77 -2.03
N ARG A 107 -17.64 45.28 -2.00
CA ARG A 107 -18.76 45.82 -2.79
C ARG A 107 -19.72 46.73 -2.01
N SER A 108 -19.44 47.00 -0.73
CA SER A 108 -20.36 47.70 0.20
C SER A 108 -19.93 49.11 0.61
N ARG A 109 -19.21 49.82 -0.27
CA ARG A 109 -18.88 51.26 -0.11
C ARG A 109 -19.09 52.00 -1.42
N THR A 110 -20.32 52.42 -1.65
CA THR A 110 -20.71 53.56 -2.50
C THR A 110 -21.78 54.33 -1.77
#